data_AF-A0A819FGW4-F1
#
_entry.id   AF-A0A819FGW4-F1
#
_cell.length_a   1.000
_cell.length_b   1.000
_cell.length_c   1.000
_cell.angle_alpha   90.00
_cell.angle_beta   90.00
_cell.angle_gamma   90.00
#
_symmetry.space_group_name_H-M   'P 1'
#
loop_
_entity.id
_entity.type
_entity.pdbx_description
1 polymer ?
#
loop_
_entity_poly.entity_id
_entity_poly.type
_entity_poly.pdbx_seq_one_letter_code
_entity_poly.pdbx_strand_id
1 'polypeptide(L)'
;MKDPPNKVDNIILDRIYGSMIGMALGDAIGAHVEFRPREYLVQYPVTELKGGGTWGLEKGQFTDDTSMALCLANSLVARRDYVPYDQLVRYKWWYRDGYMSSIGKCFDIGAATRQSLSKFERRQREFADQHGIPLDQLDFLSDPELLKKFDVNCSEEGVAGNGALMRLAPVPLFFYKHPIQAVEYSGLSGLITHGDDKAYDACRYYGALIVAAVNGTTKEELLDEKFYENNKKWFDGKPLHPDIEKIAQGSYKKGGYDKGIRGKGYVVSALEAALWAFWSDKNSFREGVLSAVNLGDDTDTTAAIYGQLAGAYYGYENLPKEWTQEVYAKTFIECLSKWIAYEGTKWSPKGSKSLNIPVVTVNESSFKQKTDFNKLFVSENNRDYRVQSTTDLNAQSGFIPLHEQFTGLPTDSRRRSRTYGDKSGNLIPDSNAQPGGTRPKSVEPPHSRFRPQRKSFRFLTIQNQE
;
A
#
# COMPACT_ATOMS: atom_id res chain seq x y z
N MET A 1 8.75 -8.64 -15.63
CA MET A 1 9.71 -7.62 -15.18
C MET A 1 11.09 -8.28 -15.19
N LYS A 2 12.12 -7.70 -15.84
CA LYS A 2 13.48 -8.27 -15.80
C LYS A 2 14.12 -7.96 -14.43
N ASP A 3 15.05 -8.80 -13.97
CA ASP A 3 15.83 -8.51 -12.75
C ASP A 3 16.69 -7.24 -12.93
N PRO A 4 16.86 -6.40 -11.89
CA PRO A 4 17.76 -5.26 -11.95
C PRO A 4 19.24 -5.68 -11.91
N PRO A 5 20.18 -4.80 -12.32
CA PRO A 5 21.61 -5.07 -12.21
C PRO A 5 22.05 -5.33 -10.76
N ASN A 6 22.91 -6.33 -10.55
CA ASN A 6 23.33 -6.74 -9.20
C ASN A 6 24.31 -5.72 -8.59
N LYS A 7 23.80 -4.78 -7.77
CA LYS A 7 24.56 -3.69 -7.13
C LYS A 7 24.09 -3.33 -5.70
N VAL A 8 23.16 -4.09 -5.14
CA VAL A 8 22.59 -3.84 -3.81
C VAL A 8 23.32 -4.70 -2.77
N ASP A 9 23.55 -4.16 -1.58
CA ASP A 9 24.06 -4.92 -0.44
C ASP A 9 23.13 -6.09 -0.10
N ASN A 10 23.68 -7.30 0.04
CA ASN A 10 22.89 -8.52 0.24
C ASN A 10 22.09 -8.50 1.55
N ILE A 11 22.60 -7.88 2.62
CA ILE A 11 21.90 -7.78 3.91
C ILE A 11 20.72 -6.82 3.80
N ILE A 12 20.93 -5.68 3.13
CA ILE A 12 19.84 -4.73 2.86
C ILE A 12 18.76 -5.38 2.00
N LEU A 13 19.15 -6.11 0.95
CA LEU A 13 18.21 -6.80 0.08
C LEU A 13 17.43 -7.89 0.84
N ASP A 14 18.10 -8.67 1.68
CA ASP A 14 17.48 -9.70 2.52
C ASP A 14 16.42 -9.09 3.45
N ARG A 15 16.68 -7.91 4.02
CA ARG A 15 15.73 -7.20 4.90
C ARG A 15 14.59 -6.54 4.17
N ILE A 16 14.84 -5.89 3.03
CA ILE A 16 13.79 -5.35 2.16
C ILE A 16 12.85 -6.48 1.72
N TYR A 17 13.44 -7.59 1.30
CA TYR A 17 12.67 -8.74 0.87
C TYR A 17 11.91 -9.39 2.03
N GLY A 18 12.56 -9.52 3.19
CA GLY A 18 11.95 -10.00 4.43
C GLY A 18 10.75 -9.17 4.83
N SER A 19 10.81 -7.83 4.73
CA SER A 19 9.70 -6.93 5.03
C SER A 19 8.51 -7.12 4.09
N MET A 20 8.75 -7.18 2.77
CA MET A 20 7.70 -7.35 1.77
C MET A 20 7.02 -8.73 1.86
N ILE A 21 7.79 -9.80 2.06
CA ILE A 21 7.23 -11.15 2.24
C ILE A 21 6.62 -11.34 3.62
N GLY A 22 7.23 -10.77 4.67
CA GLY A 22 6.72 -10.84 6.03
C GLY A 22 5.34 -10.21 6.14
N MET A 23 5.14 -9.06 5.50
CA MET A 23 3.83 -8.42 5.35
C MET A 23 2.83 -9.33 4.64
N ALA A 24 3.17 -9.83 3.44
CA ALA A 24 2.29 -10.70 2.66
C ALA A 24 1.96 -12.02 3.37
N LEU A 25 2.89 -12.53 4.15
CA LEU A 25 2.71 -13.72 4.96
C LEU A 25 1.84 -13.45 6.18
N GLY A 26 2.04 -12.31 6.86
CA GLY A 26 1.20 -11.90 7.99
C GLY A 26 -0.26 -11.74 7.59
N ASP A 27 -0.49 -11.01 6.50
CA ASP A 27 -1.77 -10.85 5.81
C ASP A 27 -2.40 -12.24 5.53
N ALA A 28 -1.73 -13.10 4.76
CA ALA A 28 -2.28 -14.40 4.37
C ALA A 28 -2.56 -15.36 5.55
N ILE A 29 -1.80 -15.29 6.65
CA ILE A 29 -2.09 -16.07 7.86
C ILE A 29 -3.31 -15.48 8.58
N GLY A 30 -3.36 -14.17 8.76
CA GLY A 30 -4.43 -13.50 9.49
C GLY A 30 -5.78 -13.56 8.76
N ALA A 31 -5.79 -13.56 7.42
CA ALA A 31 -7.01 -13.62 6.61
C ALA A 31 -7.84 -14.89 6.86
N HIS A 32 -7.21 -15.97 7.34
CA HIS A 32 -7.90 -17.20 7.72
C HIS A 32 -8.96 -16.99 8.81
N VAL A 33 -8.71 -16.05 9.73
CA VAL A 33 -9.53 -15.84 10.94
C VAL A 33 -9.95 -14.38 11.10
N GLU A 34 -9.92 -13.61 10.01
CA GLU A 34 -10.40 -12.25 9.99
C GLU A 34 -11.83 -12.15 10.55
N PHE A 35 -12.08 -11.12 11.36
CA PHE A 35 -13.31 -10.86 12.11
C PHE A 35 -13.64 -11.88 13.21
N ARG A 36 -12.78 -12.86 13.48
CA ARG A 36 -12.99 -13.78 14.61
C ARG A 36 -12.59 -13.09 15.91
N PRO A 37 -13.48 -13.06 16.92
CA PRO A 37 -13.17 -12.44 18.19
C PRO A 37 -12.07 -13.24 18.91
N ARG A 38 -11.34 -12.57 19.80
CA ARG A 38 -10.29 -13.22 20.60
C ARG A 38 -10.75 -14.50 21.29
N GLU A 39 -11.94 -14.50 21.87
CA GLU A 39 -12.48 -15.62 22.63
C GLU A 39 -12.61 -16.89 21.77
N TYR A 40 -12.83 -16.71 20.46
CA TYR A 40 -12.80 -17.79 19.49
C TYR A 40 -11.37 -18.33 19.30
N LEU A 41 -10.37 -17.45 19.18
CA LEU A 41 -8.97 -17.83 18.95
C LEU A 41 -8.27 -18.39 20.18
N VAL A 42 -8.75 -18.10 21.39
CA VAL A 42 -8.30 -18.82 22.60
C VAL A 42 -8.68 -20.30 22.53
N GLN A 43 -9.87 -20.62 21.98
CA GLN A 43 -10.34 -22.00 21.83
C GLN A 43 -9.77 -22.68 20.57
N TYR A 44 -9.60 -21.91 19.50
CA TYR A 44 -9.18 -22.39 18.19
C TYR A 44 -8.00 -21.54 17.67
N PRO A 45 -6.82 -21.64 18.33
CA PRO A 45 -5.69 -20.80 17.97
C PRO A 45 -5.19 -21.13 16.56
N VAL A 46 -4.77 -20.08 15.85
CA VAL A 46 -4.02 -20.24 14.60
C VAL A 46 -2.61 -20.69 14.95
N THR A 47 -2.18 -21.79 14.34
CA THR A 47 -0.85 -22.39 14.53
C THR A 47 -0.05 -22.50 13.23
N GLU A 48 -0.70 -22.30 12.09
CA GLU A 48 -0.13 -22.48 10.75
C GLU A 48 -0.89 -21.68 9.68
N LEU A 49 -0.24 -21.53 8.53
CA LEU A 49 -0.85 -20.98 7.32
C LEU A 49 -1.84 -21.99 6.71
N LYS A 50 -3.13 -21.64 6.64
CA LYS A 50 -4.20 -22.55 6.16
C LYS A 50 -4.93 -22.11 4.89
N GLY A 51 -5.07 -20.80 4.64
CA GLY A 51 -6.06 -20.29 3.68
C GLY A 51 -7.49 -20.44 4.22
N GLY A 52 -8.52 -20.19 3.43
CA GLY A 52 -9.94 -20.22 3.84
C GLY A 52 -10.41 -18.86 4.35
N GLY A 53 -11.01 -18.83 5.55
CA GLY A 53 -11.50 -17.60 6.16
C GLY A 53 -12.75 -17.02 5.49
N THR A 54 -13.04 -15.75 5.79
CA THR A 54 -14.22 -15.00 5.32
C THR A 54 -14.39 -15.07 3.80
N TRP A 55 -13.27 -15.03 3.09
CA TRP A 55 -13.22 -14.95 1.62
C TRP A 55 -12.97 -16.29 0.93
N GLY A 56 -12.75 -17.38 1.68
CA GLY A 56 -12.48 -18.70 1.11
C GLY A 56 -11.18 -18.75 0.30
N LEU A 57 -10.14 -18.06 0.77
CA LEU A 57 -8.86 -17.91 0.07
C LEU A 57 -8.13 -19.25 -0.08
N GLU A 58 -7.31 -19.37 -1.12
CA GLU A 58 -6.32 -20.44 -1.18
C GLU A 58 -5.18 -20.15 -0.19
N LYS A 59 -4.45 -21.20 0.20
CA LYS A 59 -3.30 -21.07 1.09
C LYS A 59 -2.28 -20.08 0.49
N GLY A 60 -1.90 -19.07 1.27
CA GLY A 60 -0.92 -18.06 0.87
C GLY A 60 -1.44 -16.91 0.00
N GLN A 61 -2.73 -16.90 -0.36
CA GLN A 61 -3.38 -15.70 -0.91
C GLN A 61 -3.58 -14.65 0.18
N PHE A 62 -3.34 -13.39 -0.19
CA PHE A 62 -3.37 -12.21 0.67
C PHE A 62 -4.55 -11.28 0.32
N THR A 63 -4.89 -10.32 1.18
CA THR A 63 -6.06 -9.41 1.10
C THR A 63 -5.68 -8.03 0.53
N ASP A 64 -6.36 -6.96 0.96
CA ASP A 64 -6.12 -5.61 0.48
C ASP A 64 -4.82 -5.00 1.03
N ASP A 65 -4.34 -5.42 2.21
CA ASP A 65 -3.07 -4.97 2.79
C ASP A 65 -1.92 -5.11 1.80
N THR A 66 -1.70 -6.33 1.33
CA THR A 66 -0.63 -6.65 0.40
C THR A 66 -0.94 -6.11 -0.99
N SER A 67 -2.20 -6.18 -1.45
CA SER A 67 -2.57 -5.65 -2.77
C SER A 67 -2.25 -4.15 -2.89
N MET A 68 -2.60 -3.37 -1.86
CA MET A 68 -2.30 -1.94 -1.82
C MET A 68 -0.81 -1.68 -1.62
N ALA A 69 -0.10 -2.48 -0.83
CA ALA A 69 1.35 -2.35 -0.70
C ALA A 69 2.07 -2.62 -2.04
N LEU A 70 1.66 -3.64 -2.80
CA LEU A 70 2.21 -3.93 -4.13
C LEU A 70 1.91 -2.81 -5.13
N CYS A 71 0.74 -2.19 -5.05
CA CYS A 71 0.43 -0.97 -5.83
C CYS A 71 1.40 0.17 -5.49
N LEU A 72 1.62 0.44 -4.20
CA LEU A 72 2.53 1.48 -3.73
C LEU A 72 3.98 1.22 -4.15
N ALA A 73 4.46 -0.01 -3.96
CA ALA A 73 5.76 -0.46 -4.42
C ALA A 73 5.94 -0.26 -5.93
N ASN A 74 4.92 -0.61 -6.73
CA ASN A 74 5.00 -0.42 -8.18
C ASN A 74 5.02 1.06 -8.57
N SER A 75 4.30 1.92 -7.84
CA SER A 75 4.38 3.39 -8.01
C SER A 75 5.80 3.89 -7.80
N LEU A 76 6.41 3.54 -6.68
CA LEU A 76 7.76 4.00 -6.33
C LEU A 76 8.79 3.57 -7.37
N VAL A 77 8.75 2.31 -7.80
CA VAL A 77 9.66 1.79 -8.83
C VAL A 77 9.43 2.44 -10.19
N ALA A 78 8.18 2.54 -10.65
CA ALA A 78 7.88 3.08 -11.97
C ALA A 78 8.14 4.59 -12.07
N ARG A 79 7.87 5.33 -11.00
CA ARG A 79 8.09 6.78 -10.94
C ARG A 79 9.51 7.14 -10.52
N ARG A 80 10.27 6.18 -9.98
CA ARG A 80 11.59 6.37 -9.34
C ARG A 80 11.56 7.49 -8.29
N ASP A 81 10.41 7.68 -7.66
CA ASP A 81 10.13 8.77 -6.72
C ASP A 81 8.80 8.51 -6.02
N TYR A 82 8.51 9.27 -4.97
CA TYR A 82 7.19 9.30 -4.35
C TYR A 82 6.27 10.27 -5.10
N VAL A 83 5.24 9.74 -5.77
CA VAL A 83 4.26 10.54 -6.52
C VAL A 83 2.85 10.16 -6.03
N PRO A 84 2.24 10.94 -5.11
CA PRO A 84 0.97 10.58 -4.48
C PRO A 84 -0.18 10.35 -5.48
N TYR A 85 -0.15 11.07 -6.60
CA TYR A 85 -1.13 10.87 -7.68
C TYR A 85 -1.03 9.47 -8.32
N ASP A 86 0.18 9.00 -8.63
CA ASP A 86 0.40 7.67 -9.22
C ASP A 86 0.05 6.54 -8.23
N GLN A 87 0.25 6.78 -6.93
CA GLN A 87 -0.23 5.90 -5.87
C GLN A 87 -1.76 5.74 -5.93
N LEU A 88 -2.53 6.84 -6.01
CA LEU A 88 -3.99 6.79 -6.13
C LEU A 88 -4.45 6.16 -7.44
N VAL A 89 -3.75 6.41 -8.56
CA VAL A 89 -4.01 5.75 -9.84
C VAL A 89 -3.92 4.23 -9.72
N ARG A 90 -2.87 3.70 -9.06
CA ARG A 90 -2.72 2.25 -8.90
C ARG A 90 -3.70 1.65 -7.93
N TYR A 91 -4.05 2.36 -6.87
CA TYR A 91 -5.13 1.94 -5.98
C TYR A 91 -6.47 1.91 -6.72
N LYS A 92 -6.71 2.86 -7.63
CA LYS A 92 -7.87 2.82 -8.53
C LYS A 92 -7.82 1.60 -9.45
N TRP A 93 -6.69 1.27 -10.07
CA TRP A 93 -6.56 0.05 -10.90
C TRP A 93 -6.82 -1.23 -10.09
N TRP A 94 -6.36 -1.29 -8.85
CA TRP A 94 -6.70 -2.40 -7.97
C TRP A 94 -8.20 -2.43 -7.71
N TYR A 95 -8.78 -1.31 -7.26
CA TYR A 95 -10.18 -1.18 -6.93
C TYR A 95 -11.12 -1.54 -8.09
N ARG A 96 -10.78 -1.13 -9.32
CA ARG A 96 -11.63 -1.33 -10.51
C ARG A 96 -11.38 -2.66 -11.20
N ASP A 97 -10.12 -3.05 -11.33
CA ASP A 97 -9.71 -4.13 -12.25
C ASP A 97 -9.00 -5.30 -11.54
N GLY A 98 -8.80 -5.23 -10.22
CA GLY A 98 -8.08 -6.26 -9.47
C GLY A 98 -6.58 -6.27 -9.71
N TYR A 99 -6.00 -5.15 -10.18
CA TYR A 99 -4.55 -4.99 -10.30
C TYR A 99 -3.84 -5.32 -8.98
N MET A 100 -2.81 -6.18 -9.03
CA MET A 100 -2.07 -6.67 -7.85
C MET A 100 -2.89 -7.48 -6.82
N SER A 101 -4.09 -7.95 -7.18
CA SER A 101 -4.89 -8.84 -6.34
C SER A 101 -4.40 -10.29 -6.41
N SER A 102 -4.48 -11.01 -5.28
CA SER A 102 -4.21 -12.44 -5.19
C SER A 102 -5.28 -13.31 -5.87
N ILE A 103 -6.49 -12.78 -6.09
CA ILE A 103 -7.63 -13.49 -6.69
C ILE A 103 -8.12 -12.85 -8.00
N GLY A 104 -7.38 -11.88 -8.54
CA GLY A 104 -7.68 -11.22 -9.81
C GLY A 104 -8.88 -10.26 -9.80
N LYS A 105 -9.36 -9.84 -8.62
CA LYS A 105 -10.40 -8.80 -8.42
C LYS A 105 -10.15 -8.04 -7.11
N CYS A 106 -10.67 -6.81 -7.00
CA CYS A 106 -10.72 -6.13 -5.70
C CYS A 106 -11.69 -6.87 -4.76
N PHE A 107 -11.24 -7.12 -3.53
CA PHE A 107 -12.03 -7.58 -2.40
C PHE A 107 -11.44 -6.98 -1.13
N ASP A 108 -12.15 -7.12 -0.01
CA ASP A 108 -11.76 -6.61 1.31
C ASP A 108 -11.55 -5.10 1.48
N ILE A 109 -11.69 -4.31 0.42
CA ILE A 109 -11.46 -2.87 0.49
C ILE A 109 -12.27 -2.18 1.60
N GLY A 110 -11.52 -1.64 2.57
CA GLY A 110 -12.05 -0.85 3.68
C GLY A 110 -12.83 0.39 3.24
N ALA A 111 -13.79 0.81 4.06
CA ALA A 111 -14.71 1.90 3.74
C ALA A 111 -13.99 3.24 3.47
N ALA A 112 -13.03 3.60 4.30
CA ALA A 112 -12.21 4.81 4.16
C ALA A 112 -11.45 4.87 2.83
N THR A 113 -10.79 3.77 2.47
CA THR A 113 -10.08 3.62 1.19
C THR A 113 -11.06 3.76 0.01
N ARG A 114 -12.19 3.04 0.05
CA ARG A 114 -13.20 3.09 -1.01
C ARG A 114 -13.76 4.50 -1.23
N GLN A 115 -14.06 5.23 -0.14
CA GLN A 115 -14.54 6.60 -0.20
C GLN A 115 -13.47 7.53 -0.80
N SER A 116 -12.22 7.38 -0.37
CA SER A 116 -11.11 8.17 -0.89
C SER A 116 -10.89 7.95 -2.39
N LEU A 117 -10.92 6.71 -2.87
CA LEU A 117 -10.78 6.41 -4.29
C LEU A 117 -11.97 6.92 -5.12
N SER A 118 -13.18 6.86 -4.57
CA SER A 118 -14.37 7.45 -5.22
C SER A 118 -14.25 8.97 -5.36
N LYS A 119 -13.73 9.65 -4.32
CA LYS A 119 -13.46 11.10 -4.36
C LYS A 119 -12.33 11.42 -5.35
N PHE A 120 -11.27 10.60 -5.39
CA PHE A 120 -10.18 10.72 -6.35
C PHE A 120 -10.69 10.64 -7.79
N GLU A 121 -11.49 9.63 -8.13
CA GLU A 121 -12.05 9.46 -9.47
C GLU A 121 -12.96 10.62 -9.89
N ARG A 122 -13.72 11.18 -8.95
CA ARG A 122 -14.52 12.39 -9.21
C ARG A 122 -13.62 13.59 -9.51
N ARG A 123 -12.62 13.83 -8.67
CA ARG A 123 -11.65 14.92 -8.86
C ARG A 123 -10.85 14.77 -10.15
N GLN A 124 -10.51 13.54 -10.51
CA GLN A 124 -9.89 13.21 -11.79
C GLN A 124 -10.73 13.71 -12.97
N ARG A 125 -12.04 13.41 -12.99
CA ARG A 125 -12.93 13.89 -14.06
C ARG A 125 -13.03 15.41 -14.10
N GLU A 126 -13.23 16.05 -12.94
CA GLU A 126 -13.31 17.51 -12.83
C GLU A 126 -12.02 18.20 -13.29
N PHE A 127 -10.86 17.64 -12.91
CA PHE A 127 -9.55 18.15 -13.31
C PHE A 127 -9.31 17.99 -14.81
N ALA A 128 -9.71 16.85 -15.39
CA ALA A 128 -9.63 16.62 -16.83
C ALA A 128 -10.45 17.64 -17.62
N ASP A 129 -11.70 17.89 -17.21
CA ASP A 129 -12.57 18.88 -17.84
C ASP A 129 -11.99 20.30 -17.73
N GLN A 130 -11.47 20.67 -16.55
CA GLN A 130 -10.88 21.99 -16.30
C GLN A 130 -9.62 22.26 -17.14
N HIS A 131 -8.84 21.22 -17.43
CA HIS A 131 -7.55 21.34 -18.12
C HIS A 131 -7.56 20.83 -19.56
N GLY A 132 -8.71 20.39 -20.08
CA GLY A 132 -8.84 19.87 -21.44
C GLY A 132 -8.05 18.58 -21.69
N ILE A 133 -7.91 17.73 -20.66
CA ILE A 133 -7.15 16.48 -20.72
C ILE A 133 -8.11 15.33 -21.04
N PRO A 134 -7.84 14.48 -22.05
CA PRO A 134 -8.63 13.28 -22.29
C PRO A 134 -8.61 12.33 -21.09
N LEU A 135 -9.78 11.81 -20.68
CA LEU A 135 -9.92 10.95 -19.50
C LEU A 135 -9.04 9.69 -19.54
N ASP A 136 -8.81 9.14 -20.73
CA ASP A 136 -7.97 7.95 -20.95
C ASP A 136 -6.46 8.22 -20.82
N GLN A 137 -6.04 9.49 -20.82
CA GLN A 137 -4.66 9.90 -20.60
C GLN A 137 -4.37 10.25 -19.13
N LEU A 138 -5.42 10.44 -18.34
CA LEU A 138 -5.32 11.05 -17.02
C LEU A 138 -4.56 10.17 -16.01
N ASP A 139 -4.62 8.85 -16.15
CA ASP A 139 -3.85 7.92 -15.30
C ASP A 139 -2.36 7.93 -15.62
N PHE A 140 -1.97 8.40 -16.80
CA PHE A 140 -0.59 8.48 -17.26
C PHE A 140 -0.02 9.90 -17.15
N LEU A 141 -0.73 10.79 -16.46
CA LEU A 141 -0.30 12.17 -16.25
C LEU A 141 1.10 12.19 -15.61
N SER A 142 2.04 12.85 -16.29
CA SER A 142 3.44 12.91 -15.88
C SER A 142 4.00 14.33 -15.84
N ASP A 143 3.22 15.32 -16.31
CA ASP A 143 3.56 16.73 -16.24
C ASP A 143 3.63 17.19 -14.77
N PRO A 144 4.81 17.63 -14.28
CA PRO A 144 4.97 18.02 -12.88
C PRO A 144 4.12 19.22 -12.46
N GLU A 145 3.84 20.16 -13.36
CA GLU A 145 3.07 21.37 -13.06
C GLU A 145 1.57 21.08 -13.00
N LEU A 146 1.08 20.13 -13.80
CA LEU A 146 -0.28 19.64 -13.67
C LEU A 146 -0.45 18.77 -12.41
N LEU A 147 0.50 17.88 -12.13
CA LEU A 147 0.44 17.04 -10.93
C LEU A 147 0.41 17.88 -9.63
N LYS A 148 1.17 18.99 -9.57
CA LYS A 148 1.13 19.92 -8.42
C LYS A 148 -0.23 20.58 -8.21
N LYS A 149 -1.04 20.73 -9.25
CA LYS A 149 -2.37 21.36 -9.18
C LYS A 149 -3.45 20.38 -8.73
N PHE A 150 -3.19 19.08 -8.80
CA PHE A 150 -4.17 18.07 -8.41
C PHE A 150 -4.20 17.92 -6.88
N ASP A 151 -5.38 18.11 -6.27
CA ASP A 151 -5.56 17.85 -4.85
C ASP A 151 -5.66 16.33 -4.56
N VAL A 152 -4.54 15.76 -4.15
CA VAL A 152 -4.40 14.34 -3.80
C VAL A 152 -5.00 13.97 -2.44
N ASN A 153 -5.37 14.94 -1.59
CA ASN A 153 -5.93 14.68 -0.26
C ASN A 153 -7.40 14.25 -0.37
N CYS A 154 -7.60 12.99 -0.73
CA CYS A 154 -8.92 12.44 -1.05
C CYS A 154 -9.64 11.83 0.16
N SER A 155 -9.02 11.84 1.34
CA SER A 155 -9.69 11.46 2.58
C SER A 155 -10.48 12.62 3.19
N GLU A 156 -11.30 12.31 4.19
CA GLU A 156 -11.91 13.29 5.09
C GLU A 156 -11.09 13.40 6.37
N GLU A 157 -11.26 14.51 7.09
CA GLU A 157 -10.63 14.72 8.39
C GLU A 157 -11.17 13.70 9.42
N GLY A 158 -10.31 13.20 10.31
CA GLY A 158 -10.72 12.28 11.38
C GLY A 158 -10.80 10.80 10.98
N VAL A 159 -10.43 10.46 9.74
CA VAL A 159 -10.43 9.08 9.24
C VAL A 159 -9.21 8.30 9.75
N ALA A 160 -9.29 7.80 11.00
CA ALA A 160 -8.20 7.14 11.73
C ALA A 160 -8.15 5.61 11.59
N GLY A 161 -8.54 5.07 10.43
CA GLY A 161 -8.46 3.64 10.13
C GLY A 161 -7.01 3.15 9.92
N ASN A 162 -6.74 1.87 10.17
CA ASN A 162 -5.42 1.24 9.99
C ASN A 162 -5.00 1.04 8.52
N GLY A 163 -5.89 1.27 7.55
CA GLY A 163 -5.63 0.99 6.13
C GLY A 163 -4.47 1.76 5.49
N ALA A 164 -3.99 2.84 6.14
CA ALA A 164 -2.76 3.52 5.77
C ALA A 164 -1.50 2.75 6.21
N LEU A 165 -1.53 2.21 7.43
CA LEU A 165 -0.40 1.56 8.09
C LEU A 165 -0.16 0.15 7.56
N MET A 166 -1.23 -0.55 7.21
CA MET A 166 -1.21 -1.94 6.73
C MET A 166 -0.37 -2.17 5.46
N ARG A 167 -0.19 -1.11 4.66
CA ARG A 167 0.45 -1.13 3.33
C ARG A 167 1.75 -0.35 3.25
N LEU A 168 2.31 0.05 4.39
CA LEU A 168 3.29 1.14 4.46
C LEU A 168 4.68 0.78 3.90
N ALA A 169 5.15 -0.45 4.17
CA ALA A 169 6.52 -0.91 3.97
C ALA A 169 7.22 -0.41 2.68
N PRO A 170 6.60 -0.42 1.49
CA PRO A 170 7.31 0.01 0.28
C PRO A 170 7.96 1.40 0.36
N VAL A 171 7.37 2.35 1.07
CA VAL A 171 7.92 3.72 1.21
C VAL A 171 9.22 3.73 2.00
N PRO A 172 9.27 3.32 3.28
CA PRO A 172 10.51 3.31 4.04
C PRO A 172 11.59 2.41 3.43
N LEU A 173 11.19 1.32 2.75
CA LEU A 173 12.14 0.44 2.05
C LEU A 173 12.77 1.11 0.82
N PHE A 174 12.01 1.90 0.06
CA PHE A 174 12.54 2.63 -1.11
C PHE A 174 13.50 3.75 -0.67
N PHE A 175 13.15 4.48 0.38
CA PHE A 175 13.93 5.62 0.88
C PHE A 175 14.88 5.25 2.02
N TYR A 176 15.30 3.97 2.14
CA TYR A 176 16.06 3.48 3.29
C TYR A 176 17.39 4.21 3.55
N LYS A 177 17.99 4.83 2.52
CA LYS A 177 19.20 5.68 2.64
C LYS A 177 18.93 7.13 3.05
N HIS A 178 17.66 7.53 3.06
CA HIS A 178 17.21 8.91 3.26
C HIS A 178 16.10 8.95 4.31
N PRO A 179 16.43 8.74 5.60
CA PRO A 179 15.44 8.55 6.67
C PRO A 179 14.44 9.71 6.83
N ILE A 180 14.85 10.95 6.56
CA ILE A 180 13.95 12.12 6.60
C ILE A 180 12.81 11.94 5.59
N GLN A 181 13.15 11.65 4.32
CA GLN A 181 12.14 11.44 3.28
C GLN A 181 11.35 10.15 3.48
N ALA A 182 11.99 9.09 3.98
CA ALA A 182 11.30 7.87 4.34
C ALA A 182 10.19 8.11 5.36
N VAL A 183 10.47 8.87 6.42
CA VAL A 183 9.50 9.23 7.46
C VAL A 183 8.42 10.16 6.90
N GLU A 184 8.81 11.24 6.23
CA GLU A 184 7.87 12.21 5.66
C GLU A 184 6.89 11.56 4.68
N TYR A 185 7.41 10.82 3.70
CA TYR A 185 6.59 10.16 2.68
C TYR A 185 5.76 9.01 3.25
N SER A 186 6.19 8.39 4.36
CA SER A 186 5.36 7.42 5.07
C SER A 186 4.06 8.07 5.57
N GLY A 187 4.16 9.24 6.19
CA GLY A 187 2.99 10.00 6.62
C GLY A 187 2.11 10.44 5.44
N LEU A 188 2.71 11.05 4.41
CA LEU A 188 1.96 11.55 3.25
C LEU A 188 1.24 10.43 2.48
N SER A 189 1.86 9.26 2.35
CA SER A 189 1.26 8.07 1.72
C SER A 189 0.02 7.56 2.45
N GLY A 190 -0.03 7.73 3.77
CA GLY A 190 -1.22 7.42 4.56
C GLY A 190 -2.33 8.46 4.39
N LEU A 191 -1.95 9.74 4.48
CA LEU A 191 -2.87 10.88 4.55
C LEU A 191 -3.83 10.97 3.36
N ILE A 192 -3.38 10.58 2.16
CA ILE A 192 -4.19 10.68 0.93
C ILE A 192 -5.43 9.77 0.94
N THR A 193 -5.49 8.75 1.81
CA THR A 193 -6.71 7.95 2.03
C THR A 193 -7.20 7.91 3.49
N HIS A 194 -6.41 8.35 4.46
CA HIS A 194 -6.74 8.39 5.89
C HIS A 194 -6.36 9.75 6.49
N GLY A 195 -7.29 10.70 6.46
CA GLY A 195 -7.07 12.12 6.79
C GLY A 195 -7.05 12.43 8.29
N ASP A 196 -6.50 11.55 9.13
CA ASP A 196 -6.34 11.80 10.58
C ASP A 196 -4.86 11.93 10.93
N ASP A 197 -4.53 12.87 11.81
CA ASP A 197 -3.16 13.09 12.30
C ASP A 197 -2.56 11.85 12.98
N LYS A 198 -3.38 11.01 13.62
CA LYS A 198 -2.94 9.73 14.18
C LYS A 198 -2.52 8.76 13.09
N ALA A 199 -3.23 8.72 11.96
CA ALA A 199 -2.86 7.87 10.84
C ALA A 199 -1.56 8.37 10.19
N TYR A 200 -1.44 9.69 10.02
CA TYR A 200 -0.22 10.35 9.53
C TYR A 200 0.98 10.02 10.42
N ASP A 201 0.87 10.22 11.73
CA ASP A 201 1.98 10.04 12.66
C ASP A 201 2.28 8.58 12.98
N ALA A 202 1.27 7.70 12.97
CA ALA A 202 1.49 6.26 13.03
C ALA A 202 2.36 5.80 11.87
N CYS A 203 2.07 6.26 10.65
CA CYS A 203 2.88 5.92 9.48
C CYS A 203 4.29 6.52 9.57
N ARG A 204 4.45 7.77 10.03
CA ARG A 204 5.78 8.38 10.24
C ARG A 204 6.63 7.59 11.22
N TYR A 205 6.08 7.31 12.40
CA TYR A 205 6.80 6.57 13.44
C TYR A 205 7.13 5.15 12.98
N TYR A 206 6.16 4.46 12.38
CA TYR A 206 6.37 3.09 11.91
C TYR A 206 7.35 3.02 10.73
N GLY A 207 7.31 4.01 9.83
CA GLY A 207 8.30 4.17 8.76
C GLY A 207 9.71 4.35 9.31
N ALA A 208 9.89 5.13 10.38
CA ALA A 208 11.20 5.28 11.05
C ALA A 208 11.73 3.94 11.59
N LEU A 209 10.86 3.13 12.22
CA LEU A 209 11.24 1.81 12.71
C LEU A 209 11.68 0.87 11.58
N ILE A 210 10.94 0.84 10.46
CA ILE A 210 11.30 0.01 9.31
C ILE A 210 12.65 0.45 8.72
N VAL A 211 12.87 1.76 8.53
CA VAL A 211 14.15 2.29 8.02
C VAL A 211 15.30 1.89 8.93
N ALA A 212 15.14 2.03 10.24
CA ALA A 212 16.15 1.66 11.23
C ALA A 212 16.44 0.14 11.19
N ALA A 213 15.39 -0.70 11.14
CA ALA A 213 15.51 -2.14 11.04
C ALA A 213 16.26 -2.57 9.78
N VAL A 214 15.92 -2.01 8.61
CA VAL A 214 16.65 -2.25 7.36
C VAL A 214 18.14 -1.91 7.50
N ASN A 215 18.47 -0.81 8.19
CA ASN A 215 19.83 -0.31 8.32
C ASN A 215 20.69 -0.94 9.43
N GLY A 216 20.17 -1.86 10.26
CA GLY A 216 21.02 -2.57 11.23
C GLY A 216 20.64 -2.41 12.68
N THR A 217 19.72 -1.50 13.00
CA THR A 217 19.36 -1.18 14.38
C THR A 217 18.86 -2.42 15.11
N THR A 218 19.36 -2.64 16.34
CA THR A 218 18.98 -3.83 17.11
C THR A 218 17.55 -3.71 17.61
N LYS A 219 16.95 -4.83 18.00
CA LYS A 219 15.59 -4.83 18.53
C LYS A 219 15.45 -4.02 19.81
N GLU A 220 16.47 -4.05 20.67
CA GLU A 220 16.53 -3.26 21.89
C GLU A 220 16.49 -1.77 21.58
N GLU A 221 17.26 -1.31 20.58
CA GLU A 221 17.28 0.08 20.14
C GLU A 221 15.98 0.50 19.44
N LEU A 222 15.41 -0.38 18.59
CA LEU A 222 14.12 -0.13 17.93
C LEU A 222 12.98 0.03 18.93
N LEU A 223 13.02 -0.70 20.04
CA LEU A 223 11.99 -0.70 21.07
C LEU A 223 12.34 0.21 22.25
N ASP A 224 13.43 0.97 22.20
CA ASP A 224 13.81 1.91 23.26
C ASP A 224 12.78 3.05 23.34
N GLU A 225 12.38 3.43 24.55
CA GLU A 225 11.38 4.50 24.77
C GLU A 225 11.86 5.87 24.27
N LYS A 226 13.19 6.02 24.06
CA LYS A 226 13.84 7.21 23.49
C LYS A 226 14.13 7.07 22.00
N PHE A 227 13.71 5.99 21.32
CA PHE A 227 13.94 5.83 19.87
C PHE A 227 13.48 7.06 19.09
N TYR A 228 12.28 7.57 19.37
CA TYR A 228 11.75 8.77 18.73
C TYR A 228 12.62 10.00 19.00
N GLU A 229 12.95 10.28 20.26
CA GLU A 229 13.77 11.44 20.63
C GLU A 229 15.18 11.38 20.05
N ASN A 230 15.81 10.21 20.05
CA ASN A 230 17.13 9.98 19.46
C ASN A 230 17.13 10.20 17.94
N ASN A 231 15.98 10.02 17.28
CA ASN A 231 15.81 10.14 15.84
C ASN A 231 14.96 11.35 15.42
N LYS A 232 14.74 12.33 16.31
CA LYS A 232 13.87 13.51 16.09
C LYS A 232 14.19 14.29 14.80
N LYS A 233 15.45 14.28 14.37
CA LYS A 233 15.90 14.87 13.10
C LYS A 233 15.21 14.25 11.86
N TRP A 234 14.83 12.97 11.91
CA TRP A 234 14.10 12.31 10.82
C TRP A 234 12.66 12.80 10.69
N PHE A 235 12.13 13.41 11.75
CA PHE A 235 10.77 13.92 11.84
C PHE A 235 10.68 15.42 11.51
N ASP A 236 11.79 16.05 11.09
CA ASP A 236 11.86 17.49 10.75
C ASP A 236 11.34 18.40 11.87
N GLY A 237 11.58 18.01 13.13
CA GLY A 237 11.11 18.75 14.31
C GLY A 237 9.60 18.73 14.56
N LYS A 238 8.79 18.12 13.68
CA LYS A 238 7.34 18.00 13.86
C LYS A 238 7.04 16.93 14.92
N PRO A 239 6.33 17.26 16.02
CA PRO A 239 5.99 16.31 17.06
C PRO A 239 5.12 15.17 16.53
N LEU A 240 5.07 14.06 17.25
CA LEU A 240 4.07 13.02 17.03
C LEU A 240 2.77 13.39 17.76
N HIS A 241 1.65 12.94 17.22
CA HIS A 241 0.37 12.96 17.90
C HIS A 241 0.50 12.26 19.27
N PRO A 242 -0.08 12.79 20.37
CA PRO A 242 0.14 12.26 21.72
C PRO A 242 -0.15 10.76 21.89
N ASP A 243 -1.16 10.23 21.20
CA ASP A 243 -1.47 8.80 21.25
C ASP A 243 -0.40 7.93 20.57
N ILE A 244 0.26 8.43 19.52
CA ILE A 244 1.37 7.72 18.87
C ILE A 244 2.64 7.87 19.70
N GLU A 245 2.86 9.03 20.32
CA GLU A 245 3.97 9.25 21.24
C GLU A 245 3.92 8.29 22.45
N LYS A 246 2.73 8.03 23.03
CA LYS A 246 2.57 7.01 24.08
C LYS A 246 3.01 5.63 23.63
N ILE A 247 2.73 5.27 22.38
CA ILE A 247 3.19 4.01 21.78
C ILE A 247 4.71 4.03 21.62
N ALA A 248 5.27 5.13 21.11
CA ALA A 248 6.73 5.29 20.98
C ALA A 248 7.44 5.17 22.34
N GLN A 249 6.79 5.60 23.41
CA GLN A 249 7.25 5.47 24.80
C GLN A 249 6.91 4.10 25.43
N GLY A 250 6.53 3.11 24.62
CA GLY A 250 6.42 1.71 25.06
C GLY A 250 5.11 1.32 25.74
N SER A 251 3.98 1.99 25.47
CA SER A 251 2.67 1.61 26.04
C SER A 251 2.32 0.13 25.79
N TYR A 252 2.70 -0.41 24.63
CA TYR A 252 2.52 -1.80 24.25
C TYR A 252 3.19 -2.81 25.20
N LYS A 253 4.25 -2.41 25.92
CA LYS A 253 4.94 -3.27 26.92
C LYS A 253 4.14 -3.39 28.23
N LYS A 254 3.24 -2.44 28.50
CA LYS A 254 2.46 -2.36 29.76
C LYS A 254 1.09 -3.02 29.63
N GLY A 255 0.49 -2.97 28.44
CA GLY A 255 -0.86 -3.49 28.15
C GLY A 255 -0.94 -5.02 28.07
N GLY A 256 0.04 -5.70 27.46
CA GLY A 256 0.04 -7.17 27.35
C GLY A 256 -1.22 -7.77 26.66
N TYR A 257 -1.23 -9.09 26.49
CA TYR A 257 -2.40 -9.79 25.93
C TYR A 257 -3.63 -9.59 26.83
N ASP A 258 -3.49 -9.86 28.13
CA ASP A 258 -4.61 -9.90 29.09
C ASP A 258 -5.12 -8.51 29.51
N LYS A 259 -4.30 -7.44 29.45
CA LYS A 259 -4.66 -6.11 29.98
C LYS A 259 -5.06 -5.09 28.92
N GLY A 260 -5.36 -5.53 27.69
CA GLY A 260 -6.16 -4.71 26.77
C GLY A 260 -5.64 -4.52 25.36
N ILE A 261 -4.47 -5.05 24.99
CA ILE A 261 -4.02 -5.00 23.58
C ILE A 261 -5.03 -5.73 22.70
N ARG A 262 -5.46 -5.13 21.58
CA ARG A 262 -6.44 -5.70 20.63
C ARG A 262 -6.04 -5.29 19.20
N GLY A 263 -6.07 -6.24 18.26
CA GLY A 263 -5.89 -5.95 16.85
C GLY A 263 -7.17 -5.42 16.24
N LYS A 264 -7.39 -4.10 16.23
CA LYS A 264 -8.64 -3.48 15.74
C LYS A 264 -8.37 -2.57 14.55
N GLY A 265 -9.43 -2.26 13.80
CA GLY A 265 -9.43 -1.31 12.68
C GLY A 265 -8.98 0.13 12.98
N TYR A 266 -8.80 0.50 14.25
CA TYR A 266 -8.31 1.81 14.65
C TYR A 266 -6.77 1.85 14.66
N VAL A 267 -6.19 2.82 13.96
CA VAL A 267 -4.74 2.85 13.67
C VAL A 267 -3.85 2.79 14.91
N VAL A 268 -4.23 3.48 16.00
CA VAL A 268 -3.47 3.47 17.27
C VAL A 268 -3.43 2.07 17.87
N SER A 269 -4.59 1.39 17.91
CA SER A 269 -4.69 0.02 18.45
C SER A 269 -3.95 -0.98 17.57
N ALA A 270 -4.04 -0.86 16.24
CA ALA A 270 -3.32 -1.73 15.32
C ALA A 270 -1.79 -1.59 15.46
N LEU A 271 -1.28 -0.36 15.54
CA LEU A 271 0.14 -0.10 15.76
C LEU A 271 0.62 -0.65 17.11
N GLU A 272 -0.13 -0.40 18.19
CA GLU A 272 0.20 -0.88 19.53
C GLU A 272 0.23 -2.42 19.58
N ALA A 273 -0.75 -3.08 18.93
CA ALA A 273 -0.84 -4.52 18.83
C ALA A 273 0.32 -5.15 18.05
N ALA A 274 0.69 -4.57 16.91
CA ALA A 274 1.82 -5.06 16.11
C ALA A 274 3.16 -4.91 16.84
N LEU A 275 3.37 -3.79 17.56
CA LEU A 275 4.58 -3.58 18.35
C LEU A 275 4.62 -4.44 19.62
N TRP A 276 3.47 -4.71 20.24
CA TRP A 276 3.39 -5.72 21.29
C TRP A 276 3.82 -7.09 20.77
N ALA A 277 3.27 -7.53 19.62
CA ALA A 277 3.61 -8.81 19.04
C ALA A 277 5.12 -8.90 18.71
N PHE A 278 5.68 -7.85 18.12
CA PHE A 278 7.13 -7.75 17.86
C PHE A 278 7.96 -7.78 19.14
N TRP A 279 7.55 -7.05 20.19
CA TRP A 279 8.24 -7.10 21.48
C TRP A 279 8.20 -8.50 22.12
N SER A 280 7.09 -9.23 22.00
CA SER A 280 6.87 -10.54 22.66
C SER A 280 7.24 -11.78 21.84
N ASP A 281 7.67 -11.62 20.58
CA ASP A 281 7.85 -12.71 19.59
C ASP A 281 8.95 -13.76 19.91
N LYS A 282 9.58 -13.70 21.09
CA LYS A 282 10.67 -14.61 21.51
C LYS A 282 11.82 -14.73 20.49
N ASN A 283 12.13 -13.64 19.77
CA ASN A 283 13.14 -13.58 18.72
C ASN A 283 12.84 -14.51 17.53
N SER A 284 11.56 -14.71 17.21
CA SER A 284 11.10 -15.59 16.15
C SER A 284 9.96 -14.96 15.36
N PHE A 285 10.15 -14.81 14.04
CA PHE A 285 9.10 -14.31 13.16
C PHE A 285 7.79 -15.11 13.32
N ARG A 286 7.91 -16.45 13.39
CA ARG A 286 6.80 -17.40 13.54
C ARG A 286 5.99 -17.12 14.82
N GLU A 287 6.66 -17.01 15.95
CA GLU A 287 5.98 -16.81 17.23
C GLU A 287 5.27 -15.46 17.28
N GLY A 288 5.90 -14.40 16.76
CA GLY A 288 5.31 -13.08 16.75
C GLY A 288 4.14 -12.93 15.77
N VAL A 289 4.22 -13.51 14.57
CA VAL A 289 3.09 -13.43 13.62
C VAL A 289 1.89 -14.20 14.15
N LEU A 290 2.11 -15.37 14.75
CA LEU A 290 1.04 -16.11 15.41
C LEU A 290 0.49 -15.35 16.63
N SER A 291 1.33 -14.63 17.38
CA SER A 291 0.88 -13.78 18.48
C SER A 291 0.01 -12.63 17.97
N ALA A 292 0.39 -11.98 16.88
CA ALA A 292 -0.39 -10.91 16.24
C ALA A 292 -1.76 -11.41 15.77
N VAL A 293 -1.81 -12.53 15.05
CA VAL A 293 -3.07 -13.12 14.54
C VAL A 293 -3.98 -13.55 15.69
N ASN A 294 -3.44 -14.19 16.72
CA ASN A 294 -4.25 -14.70 17.84
C ASN A 294 -4.72 -13.59 18.82
N LEU A 295 -4.46 -12.31 18.53
CA LEU A 295 -5.12 -11.20 19.23
C LEU A 295 -6.61 -11.09 18.87
N GLY A 296 -7.02 -11.62 17.70
CA GLY A 296 -8.39 -11.57 17.19
C GLY A 296 -8.79 -10.24 16.58
N ASP A 297 -10.05 -10.18 16.17
CA ASP A 297 -10.73 -9.06 15.50
C ASP A 297 -10.16 -8.79 14.10
N ASP A 298 -9.25 -7.83 13.96
CA ASP A 298 -8.65 -7.38 12.69
C ASP A 298 -7.27 -8.05 12.52
N THR A 299 -7.30 -9.33 12.20
CA THR A 299 -6.17 -10.26 12.36
C THR A 299 -5.17 -10.23 11.22
N ASP A 300 -5.64 -10.12 9.97
CA ASP A 300 -4.80 -9.92 8.79
C ASP A 300 -4.05 -8.60 8.90
N THR A 301 -4.72 -7.49 9.21
CA THR A 301 -4.05 -6.19 9.31
C THR A 301 -3.00 -6.15 10.40
N THR A 302 -3.34 -6.64 11.60
CA THR A 302 -2.38 -6.63 12.72
C THR A 302 -1.15 -7.47 12.40
N ALA A 303 -1.34 -8.62 11.74
CA ALA A 303 -0.26 -9.51 11.35
C ALA A 303 0.55 -8.99 10.16
N ALA A 304 -0.08 -8.33 9.20
CA ALA A 304 0.56 -7.66 8.07
C ALA A 304 1.45 -6.52 8.57
N ILE A 305 0.94 -5.66 9.47
CA ILE A 305 1.74 -4.63 10.14
C ILE A 305 2.91 -5.31 10.85
N TYR A 306 2.70 -6.23 11.79
CA TYR A 306 3.81 -6.97 12.43
C TYR A 306 4.84 -7.49 11.41
N GLY A 307 4.37 -8.10 10.32
CA GLY A 307 5.17 -8.71 9.27
C GLY A 307 6.09 -7.73 8.55
N GLN A 308 5.68 -6.47 8.37
CA GLN A 308 6.50 -5.43 7.76
C GLN A 308 7.78 -5.16 8.55
N LEU A 309 7.66 -4.86 9.85
CA LEU A 309 8.81 -4.57 10.72
C LEU A 309 9.59 -5.81 11.08
N ALA A 310 8.92 -6.90 11.48
CA ALA A 310 9.58 -8.14 11.85
C ALA A 310 10.36 -8.71 10.65
N GLY A 311 9.79 -8.67 9.45
CA GLY A 311 10.47 -9.06 8.23
C GLY A 311 11.70 -8.19 7.90
N ALA A 312 11.61 -6.88 8.10
CA ALA A 312 12.75 -5.97 7.95
C ALA A 312 13.86 -6.24 8.96
N TYR A 313 13.50 -6.64 10.18
CA TYR A 313 14.45 -6.93 11.26
C TYR A 313 15.13 -8.29 11.09
N TYR A 314 14.35 -9.37 10.96
CA TYR A 314 14.85 -10.74 10.86
C TYR A 314 15.51 -11.03 9.50
N GLY A 315 15.06 -10.35 8.43
CA GLY A 315 15.51 -10.64 7.08
C GLY A 315 14.91 -11.93 6.51
N TYR A 316 14.76 -11.99 5.18
CA TYR A 316 14.09 -13.09 4.47
C TYR A 316 14.65 -14.47 4.79
N GLU A 317 15.95 -14.58 5.02
CA GLU A 317 16.58 -15.86 5.36
C GLU A 317 16.09 -16.48 6.67
N ASN A 318 15.59 -15.66 7.60
CA ASN A 318 15.12 -16.12 8.91
C ASN A 318 13.59 -16.28 9.00
N LEU A 319 12.84 -16.08 7.90
CA LEU A 319 11.40 -16.37 7.87
C LEU A 319 11.13 -17.89 7.68
N PRO A 320 9.99 -18.42 8.19
CA PRO A 320 9.63 -19.83 8.03
C PRO A 320 9.49 -20.22 6.54
N LYS A 321 10.42 -21.04 6.04
CA LYS A 321 10.53 -21.34 4.60
C LYS A 321 9.31 -22.09 4.07
N GLU A 322 8.76 -22.99 4.87
CA GLU A 322 7.51 -23.73 4.61
C GLU A 322 6.28 -22.84 4.46
N TRP A 323 6.33 -21.60 4.95
CA TRP A 323 5.25 -20.62 4.77
C TRP A 323 5.56 -19.63 3.66
N THR A 324 6.79 -19.12 3.61
CA THR A 324 7.19 -18.17 2.54
C THR A 324 7.14 -18.77 1.14
N GLN A 325 7.28 -20.09 1.00
CA GLN A 325 7.12 -20.79 -0.29
C GLN A 325 5.67 -20.79 -0.81
N GLU A 326 4.69 -20.63 0.08
CA GLU A 326 3.26 -20.69 -0.26
C GLU A 326 2.69 -19.31 -0.60
N VAL A 327 3.43 -18.22 -0.32
CA VAL A 327 2.97 -16.85 -0.58
C VAL A 327 2.63 -16.68 -2.05
N TYR A 328 1.41 -16.24 -2.33
CA TYR A 328 0.94 -15.99 -3.68
C TYR A 328 1.83 -14.96 -4.39
N ALA A 329 2.16 -15.23 -5.66
CA ALA A 329 3.02 -14.38 -6.48
C ALA A 329 4.38 -14.04 -5.84
N LYS A 330 4.91 -14.89 -4.94
CA LYS A 330 6.21 -14.71 -4.28
C LYS A 330 7.30 -14.20 -5.22
N THR A 331 7.55 -14.86 -6.34
CA THR A 331 8.57 -14.46 -7.34
C THR A 331 8.41 -13.02 -7.81
N PHE A 332 7.17 -12.56 -7.99
CA PHE A 332 6.89 -11.17 -8.35
C PHE A 332 7.25 -10.21 -7.21
N ILE A 333 6.92 -10.56 -5.96
CA ILE A 333 7.26 -9.78 -4.76
C ILE A 333 8.79 -9.69 -4.59
N GLU A 334 9.55 -10.78 -4.81
CA GLU A 334 11.03 -10.73 -4.75
C GLU A 334 11.59 -9.81 -5.84
N CYS A 335 11.10 -9.93 -7.08
CA CYS A 335 11.52 -9.06 -8.17
C CYS A 335 11.24 -7.58 -7.85
N LEU A 336 10.05 -7.28 -7.33
CA LEU A 336 9.67 -5.91 -6.96
C LEU A 336 10.55 -5.39 -5.80
N SER A 337 10.87 -6.25 -4.83
CA SER A 337 11.78 -5.93 -3.71
C SER A 337 13.20 -5.58 -4.21
N LYS A 338 13.73 -6.35 -5.18
CA LYS A 338 15.01 -6.03 -5.83
C LYS A 338 14.97 -4.65 -6.52
N TRP A 339 13.87 -4.33 -7.20
CA TRP A 339 13.70 -3.03 -7.85
C TRP A 339 13.57 -1.88 -6.86
N ILE A 340 12.84 -2.06 -5.75
CA ILE A 340 12.79 -1.09 -4.64
C ILE A 340 14.20 -0.81 -4.15
N ALA A 341 14.96 -1.86 -3.84
CA ALA A 341 16.31 -1.71 -3.32
C ALA A 341 17.25 -1.04 -4.34
N TYR A 342 17.18 -1.45 -5.60
CA TYR A 342 18.00 -0.90 -6.68
C TYR A 342 17.70 0.59 -6.92
N GLU A 343 16.44 0.97 -7.15
CA GLU A 343 16.08 2.38 -7.39
C GLU A 343 16.31 3.23 -6.13
N GLY A 344 16.09 2.68 -4.94
CA GLY A 344 16.42 3.33 -3.67
C GLY A 344 17.91 3.67 -3.52
N THR A 345 18.82 2.83 -4.03
CA THR A 345 20.26 3.17 -4.05
C THR A 345 20.59 4.33 -4.98
N LYS A 346 19.76 4.57 -6.01
CA LYS A 346 19.95 5.61 -7.03
C LYS A 346 19.26 6.92 -6.66
N TRP A 347 18.23 6.84 -5.83
CA TRP A 347 17.46 8.00 -5.45
C TRP A 347 18.33 8.98 -4.66
N SER A 348 18.17 10.26 -4.98
CA SER A 348 18.75 11.39 -4.27
C SER A 348 17.71 12.51 -4.21
N PRO A 349 17.71 13.33 -3.16
CA PRO A 349 16.86 14.52 -3.13
C PRO A 349 17.20 15.40 -4.33
N LYS A 350 16.23 15.64 -5.21
CA LYS A 350 16.38 16.64 -6.27
C LYS A 350 16.61 17.98 -5.59
N GLY A 351 17.73 18.64 -5.92
CA GLY A 351 18.28 19.83 -5.24
C GLY A 351 17.25 20.62 -4.43
N SER A 352 17.44 20.62 -3.11
CA SER A 352 16.55 21.24 -2.14
C SER A 352 16.39 22.74 -2.41
N LYS A 353 15.34 23.11 -3.12
CA LYS A 353 14.49 24.16 -2.55
C LYS A 353 13.58 23.41 -1.61
N SER A 354 13.78 23.60 -0.31
CA SER A 354 12.78 23.27 0.71
C SER A 354 11.42 23.69 0.16
N LEU A 355 10.64 22.72 -0.28
CA LEU A 355 9.22 22.95 -0.47
C LEU A 355 8.69 23.16 0.94
N ASN A 356 8.68 24.42 1.38
CA ASN A 356 7.78 24.86 2.43
C ASN A 356 6.37 24.60 1.87
N ILE A 357 5.91 23.36 1.99
CA ILE A 357 4.49 23.07 1.98
C ILE A 357 4.01 23.80 3.23
N PRO A 358 3.21 24.88 3.10
CA PRO A 358 2.62 25.46 4.27
C PRO A 358 1.79 24.35 4.90
N VAL A 359 2.15 23.94 6.11
CA VAL A 359 1.22 23.21 6.96
C VAL A 359 0.05 24.17 7.12
N VAL A 360 -1.03 23.91 6.38
CA VAL A 360 -2.29 24.60 6.60
C VAL A 360 -2.72 24.15 7.98
N THR A 361 -2.34 24.94 8.99
CA THR A 361 -2.99 24.90 10.29
C THR A 361 -4.39 25.40 10.01
N VAL A 362 -5.36 24.47 10.06
CA VAL A 362 -6.77 24.80 9.98
C VAL A 362 -7.08 25.66 11.21
N ASN A 363 -7.07 26.97 11.04
CA ASN A 363 -7.63 27.89 12.02
C ASN A 363 -9.09 28.12 11.68
N GLU A 364 -9.98 27.82 12.62
CA GLU A 364 -11.44 27.78 12.52
C GLU A 364 -12.15 29.12 12.20
N SER A 365 -11.46 30.14 11.69
CA SER A 365 -12.03 31.50 11.64
C SER A 365 -11.60 32.34 10.44
N SER A 366 -11.98 31.95 9.22
CA SER A 366 -12.04 32.93 8.11
C SER A 366 -12.87 32.45 6.91
N PHE A 367 -14.17 32.30 7.11
CA PHE A 367 -15.15 32.52 6.05
C PHE A 367 -15.38 34.04 5.96
N LYS A 368 -14.76 34.72 4.99
CA LYS A 368 -15.30 35.86 4.21
C LYS A 368 -14.20 36.70 3.53
N GLN A 369 -14.51 37.00 2.27
CA GLN A 369 -14.12 38.15 1.44
C GLN A 369 -12.94 38.03 0.45
N LYS A 370 -13.34 38.30 -0.81
CA LYS A 370 -12.57 38.60 -2.02
C LYS A 370 -11.64 39.82 -1.83
N THR A 371 -10.48 39.83 -2.49
CA THR A 371 -10.09 40.93 -3.41
C THR A 371 -8.84 40.62 -4.24
N ASP A 372 -8.75 41.33 -5.38
CA ASP A 372 -7.85 41.25 -6.52
C ASP A 372 -6.34 41.35 -6.23
N PHE A 373 -5.55 40.58 -6.99
CA PHE A 373 -4.10 40.76 -7.11
C PHE A 373 -3.73 41.20 -8.53
N ASN A 374 -3.76 42.52 -8.74
CA ASN A 374 -3.00 43.19 -9.78
C ASN A 374 -2.19 44.30 -9.09
N LYS A 375 -0.88 44.05 -8.91
CA LYS A 375 0.25 45.01 -8.73
C LYS A 375 1.39 44.31 -7.98
N LEU A 376 2.62 44.73 -8.29
CA LEU A 376 3.92 44.40 -7.66
C LEU A 376 4.63 43.21 -8.33
N PHE A 377 5.74 43.32 -9.09
CA PHE A 377 6.76 44.36 -9.26
C PHE A 377 7.42 44.29 -10.66
N VAL A 378 7.88 45.45 -11.14
CA VAL A 378 8.76 45.68 -12.30
C VAL A 378 10.15 46.10 -11.80
N SER A 379 11.19 45.73 -12.56
CA SER A 379 12.59 46.23 -12.57
C SER A 379 13.44 45.89 -11.34
N GLU A 380 14.73 45.52 -11.45
CA GLU A 380 15.80 46.17 -12.21
C GLU A 380 16.83 45.23 -12.85
N ASN A 381 17.53 45.83 -13.82
CA ASN A 381 18.44 45.28 -14.82
C ASN A 381 19.90 45.03 -14.35
N ASN A 382 20.62 44.38 -15.29
CA ASN A 382 22.05 44.54 -15.64
C ASN A 382 23.10 43.76 -14.85
N ARG A 383 23.73 42.77 -15.52
CA ARG A 383 24.94 43.03 -16.34
C ARG A 383 25.26 41.89 -17.30
N ASP A 384 25.76 42.31 -18.46
CA ASP A 384 26.18 41.55 -19.65
C ASP A 384 27.32 40.56 -19.40
N TYR A 385 27.38 39.49 -20.21
CA TYR A 385 28.56 39.15 -21.03
C TYR A 385 28.12 38.38 -22.29
N ARG A 386 28.77 38.70 -23.42
CA ARG A 386 28.40 38.37 -24.80
C ARG A 386 29.44 37.39 -25.41
N VAL A 387 28.94 36.27 -25.93
CA VAL A 387 29.23 35.53 -27.20
C VAL A 387 30.66 35.45 -27.77
N GLN A 388 31.06 34.23 -28.18
CA GLN A 388 31.73 33.82 -29.46
C GLN A 388 31.69 32.26 -29.54
N SER A 389 30.85 31.61 -30.36
CA SER A 389 31.00 31.20 -31.78
C SER A 389 32.30 30.45 -32.15
N THR A 390 32.22 29.19 -32.61
CA THR A 390 32.20 28.80 -34.05
C THR A 390 32.29 27.27 -34.28
N THR A 391 31.51 26.80 -35.27
CA THR A 391 31.74 25.72 -36.28
C THR A 391 31.85 24.27 -35.82
N ASP A 392 30.87 23.40 -36.10
CA ASP A 392 30.56 22.70 -37.37
C ASP A 392 31.51 21.56 -37.72
N LEU A 393 30.98 20.32 -37.83
CA LEU A 393 31.15 19.45 -39.00
C LEU A 393 30.26 18.19 -38.94
N ASN A 394 29.62 17.96 -40.09
CA ASN A 394 28.69 16.91 -40.51
C ASN A 394 29.21 15.46 -40.47
N ALA A 395 28.28 14.49 -40.41
CA ALA A 395 27.90 13.57 -41.51
C ALA A 395 27.32 12.25 -40.96
N GLN A 396 26.04 11.92 -41.27
CA GLN A 396 25.57 10.85 -42.20
C GLN A 396 25.94 9.42 -41.76
N SER A 397 25.08 8.39 -41.72
CA SER A 397 23.92 7.99 -42.54
C SER A 397 23.38 6.63 -42.02
N GLY A 398 22.12 6.26 -42.33
CA GLY A 398 21.77 4.85 -42.62
C GLY A 398 20.49 4.27 -41.98
N PHE A 399 19.41 4.28 -42.75
CA PHE A 399 18.17 3.49 -42.55
C PHE A 399 18.30 2.09 -43.18
N ILE A 400 17.81 1.01 -42.54
CA ILE A 400 17.12 -0.15 -43.16
C ILE A 400 16.17 -0.82 -42.14
N PRO A 401 14.88 -1.08 -42.45
CA PRO A 401 13.94 -1.83 -41.61
C PRO A 401 13.77 -3.30 -42.06
N LEU A 402 13.41 -4.20 -41.14
CA LEU A 402 13.00 -5.58 -41.46
C LEU A 402 11.66 -5.91 -40.77
N HIS A 403 10.71 -6.28 -41.62
CA HIS A 403 9.41 -6.85 -41.28
C HIS A 403 9.45 -8.37 -41.52
N GLU A 404 8.53 -9.07 -40.87
CA GLU A 404 7.89 -10.34 -41.27
C GLU A 404 8.25 -11.70 -40.60
N GLN A 405 7.14 -12.40 -40.30
CA GLN A 405 6.92 -13.84 -40.14
C GLN A 405 7.22 -14.50 -38.77
N PHE A 406 6.16 -14.86 -38.04
CA PHE A 406 5.67 -16.25 -37.96
C PHE A 406 4.30 -16.35 -37.27
N THR A 407 3.34 -16.89 -38.01
CA THR A 407 2.00 -17.34 -37.62
C THR A 407 2.06 -18.73 -36.98
N GLY A 408 1.19 -19.03 -36.00
CA GLY A 408 0.91 -20.43 -35.63
C GLY A 408 0.29 -20.63 -34.24
N LEU A 409 -1.05 -20.58 -34.17
CA LEU A 409 -1.82 -21.30 -33.14
C LEU A 409 -1.94 -22.78 -33.54
N PRO A 410 -2.14 -23.68 -32.57
CA PRO A 410 -3.35 -24.50 -32.63
C PRO A 410 -4.14 -24.52 -31.32
N THR A 411 -5.45 -24.47 -31.51
CA THR A 411 -6.53 -24.79 -30.58
C THR A 411 -6.55 -26.30 -30.27
N ASP A 412 -6.77 -26.69 -29.01
CA ASP A 412 -7.46 -27.95 -28.73
C ASP A 412 -8.48 -27.80 -27.60
N SER A 413 -9.62 -28.40 -27.85
CA SER A 413 -10.90 -28.33 -27.16
C SER A 413 -11.17 -29.67 -26.50
N ARG A 414 -11.32 -29.72 -25.17
CA ARG A 414 -12.05 -30.82 -24.51
C ARG A 414 -12.93 -30.32 -23.38
N ARG A 415 -14.22 -30.23 -23.69
CA ARG A 415 -15.34 -30.34 -22.75
C ARG A 415 -15.26 -31.69 -22.04
N ARG A 416 -15.45 -31.70 -20.71
CA ARG A 416 -16.11 -32.82 -20.02
C ARG A 416 -17.12 -32.27 -19.02
N SER A 417 -18.39 -32.57 -19.33
CA SER A 417 -19.56 -32.48 -18.47
C SER A 417 -19.44 -33.42 -17.27
N ARG A 418 -19.88 -32.98 -16.08
CA ARG A 418 -20.37 -33.88 -15.04
C ARG A 418 -21.74 -33.39 -14.55
N THR A 419 -22.64 -34.36 -14.58
CA THR A 419 -24.07 -34.35 -14.28
C THR A 419 -24.35 -34.32 -12.78
N TYR A 420 -25.42 -33.62 -12.41
CA TYR A 420 -26.08 -33.66 -11.12
C TYR A 420 -26.67 -35.06 -10.84
N GLY A 421 -26.51 -35.54 -9.61
CA GLY A 421 -27.21 -36.68 -9.05
C GLY A 421 -27.97 -36.24 -7.81
N ASP A 422 -29.28 -36.41 -7.85
CA ASP A 422 -30.24 -36.19 -6.77
C ASP A 422 -30.59 -37.54 -6.13
N LYS A 423 -30.81 -37.57 -4.79
CA LYS A 423 -31.74 -38.45 -4.06
C LYS A 423 -31.57 -38.38 -2.52
N SER A 424 -32.50 -37.66 -1.89
CA SER A 424 -33.43 -38.08 -0.83
C SER A 424 -32.97 -38.83 0.44
N GLY A 425 -33.39 -38.35 1.62
CA GLY A 425 -33.61 -39.21 2.80
C GLY A 425 -33.80 -38.54 4.18
N ASN A 426 -35.05 -38.12 4.48
CA ASN A 426 -35.75 -38.11 5.79
C ASN A 426 -35.26 -37.29 7.01
N LEU A 427 -36.11 -36.32 7.41
CA LEU A 427 -36.33 -35.80 8.77
C LEU A 427 -37.84 -35.60 9.00
N ILE A 428 -38.35 -35.97 10.18
CA ILE A 428 -39.73 -35.78 10.71
C ILE A 428 -39.61 -35.77 12.26
N PRO A 429 -40.42 -35.05 13.09
CA PRO A 429 -41.26 -33.85 12.85
C PRO A 429 -41.32 -32.77 13.98
N ASP A 430 -41.96 -31.65 13.60
CA ASP A 430 -42.97 -30.80 14.29
C ASP A 430 -42.74 -30.11 15.66
N SER A 431 -42.99 -28.79 15.70
CA SER A 431 -44.33 -28.27 16.09
C SER A 431 -44.49 -26.74 16.01
N ASN A 432 -45.73 -26.35 15.67
CA ASN A 432 -46.46 -25.09 15.91
C ASN A 432 -46.47 -23.96 14.85
N ALA A 433 -47.57 -23.98 14.09
CA ALA A 433 -48.20 -22.87 13.35
C ALA A 433 -49.10 -22.04 14.31
N GLN A 434 -49.63 -20.83 14.09
CA GLN A 434 -50.22 -20.06 12.96
C GLN A 434 -50.54 -18.61 13.50
N PRO A 435 -51.22 -17.67 12.79
CA PRO A 435 -51.03 -17.14 11.42
C PRO A 435 -51.24 -15.60 11.30
N GLY A 436 -51.03 -15.03 10.09
CA GLY A 436 -51.82 -13.90 9.59
C GLY A 436 -51.07 -12.69 9.03
N GLY A 437 -51.20 -12.43 7.72
CA GLY A 437 -50.81 -11.15 7.10
C GLY A 437 -50.57 -11.23 5.58
N THR A 438 -51.51 -10.70 4.81
CA THR A 438 -51.62 -10.74 3.34
C THR A 438 -50.63 -9.84 2.57
N ARG A 439 -50.26 -10.33 1.38
CA ARG A 439 -49.47 -9.78 0.24
C ARG A 439 -49.78 -8.33 -0.20
N PRO A 440 -48.88 -7.63 -0.94
CA PRO A 440 -48.80 -7.83 -2.40
C PRO A 440 -47.40 -7.73 -3.05
N LYS A 441 -47.41 -8.07 -4.34
CA LYS A 441 -46.31 -8.34 -5.28
C LYS A 441 -45.59 -7.06 -5.78
N SER A 442 -44.27 -7.12 -5.97
CA SER A 442 -43.46 -6.25 -6.84
C SER A 442 -42.61 -7.16 -7.74
N VAL A 443 -42.90 -7.31 -9.03
CA VAL A 443 -42.45 -6.51 -10.20
C VAL A 443 -40.91 -6.37 -10.26
N GLU A 444 -40.28 -7.31 -10.95
CA GLU A 444 -38.90 -7.21 -11.45
C GLU A 444 -38.84 -6.28 -12.68
N PRO A 445 -37.81 -5.42 -12.82
CA PRO A 445 -37.49 -4.75 -14.07
C PRO A 445 -36.31 -5.43 -14.82
N PRO A 446 -36.19 -5.18 -16.13
CA PRO A 446 -35.56 -6.11 -17.07
C PRO A 446 -34.04 -5.97 -17.18
N HIS A 447 -33.40 -7.11 -17.47
CA HIS A 447 -32.03 -7.21 -17.94
C HIS A 447 -31.81 -6.41 -19.24
N SER A 448 -30.89 -5.44 -19.22
CA SER A 448 -30.22 -4.97 -20.43
C SER A 448 -28.76 -5.43 -20.39
N ARG A 449 -28.40 -6.26 -21.38
CA ARG A 449 -27.04 -6.74 -21.62
C ARG A 449 -26.28 -5.65 -22.38
N PHE A 450 -25.31 -5.03 -21.73
CA PHE A 450 -24.16 -4.43 -22.42
C PHE A 450 -22.90 -5.14 -21.94
N ARG A 451 -22.32 -5.97 -22.79
CA ARG A 451 -20.96 -6.49 -22.63
C ARG A 451 -20.00 -5.50 -23.28
N PRO A 452 -19.08 -4.85 -22.54
CA PRO A 452 -17.94 -4.22 -23.17
C PRO A 452 -16.99 -5.32 -23.67
N GLN A 453 -16.59 -5.22 -24.93
CA GLN A 453 -15.56 -6.08 -25.50
C GLN A 453 -14.26 -5.96 -24.67
N ARG A 454 -13.71 -7.09 -24.25
CA ARG A 454 -12.37 -7.18 -23.66
C ARG A 454 -11.35 -6.72 -24.71
N LYS A 455 -10.81 -5.50 -24.56
CA LYS A 455 -9.57 -5.11 -25.23
C LYS A 455 -8.42 -5.74 -24.46
N SER A 456 -7.63 -6.57 -25.15
CA SER A 456 -6.38 -7.09 -24.64
C SER A 456 -5.38 -5.93 -24.48
N PHE A 457 -4.94 -5.68 -23.25
CA PHE A 457 -3.83 -4.78 -23.01
C PHE A 457 -2.54 -5.47 -23.46
N ARG A 458 -1.93 -4.97 -24.55
CA ARG A 458 -0.54 -5.28 -24.89
C ARG A 458 0.36 -4.47 -23.95
N PHE A 459 1.24 -5.16 -23.24
CA PHE A 459 2.33 -4.53 -22.49
C PHE A 459 3.20 -3.71 -23.45
N LEU A 460 3.29 -2.40 -23.21
CA LEU A 460 4.26 -1.52 -23.86
C LEU A 460 5.65 -1.84 -23.30
N THR A 461 6.48 -2.47 -24.13
CA THR A 461 7.91 -2.64 -23.90
C THR A 461 8.57 -1.27 -23.99
N ILE A 462 9.17 -0.79 -22.90
CA ILE A 462 9.99 0.42 -22.89
C ILE A 462 11.27 0.11 -23.69
N GLN A 463 11.40 0.69 -24.89
CA GLN A 463 12.68 0.81 -25.57
C GLN A 463 13.39 2.05 -25.02
N ASN A 464 14.53 1.85 -24.34
CA ASN A 464 15.44 2.94 -24.02
C ASN A 464 16.09 3.41 -25.33
N GLN A 465 16.01 4.72 -25.61
CA GLN A 465 16.95 5.37 -26.51
C GLN A 465 18.23 5.67 -25.71
N GLU A 466 19.36 5.48 -26.39
CA GLU A 466 20.74 5.51 -25.88
C GLU A 466 21.17 6.82 -25.21
#